data_AF-A0A523TFU1-F1
#
_entry.id   AF-A0A523TFU1-F1
#
_cell.length_a   1.000
_cell.length_b   1.000
_cell.length_c   1.000
_cell.angle_alpha   90.00
_cell.angle_beta   90.00
_cell.angle_gamma   90.00
#
_symmetry.space_group_name_H-M   'P 1'
#
loop_
_entity.id
_entity.type
_entity.pdbx_description
1 polymer ?
#
loop_
_entity_poly.entity_id
_entity_poly.type
_entity_poly.pdbx_seq_one_letter_code
_entity_poly.pdbx_strand_id
1 'polypeptide(L)'
;MFIVKKDLGEKKDITIRGINKELYEEFTVHAKKHGLSAGDAFDGIIIVDKQPWRKHIRRHRPPHFGKAPETIRDLEKLVVSKKDLVTAGEETVFLFSKINELTFEKDVDATTLVKHVKLIRRCNTTFLGKIPKLVKLGIIRKRKKYSHPTNKERLKDITIRNVSIKLYDEFISNAKDKGKTTGEYFSEILSHTMAFFDIVETLATIGDRDSLVVRYEEELFISRKDLEVLGERGLILYDITKIEFAKDIDQDLFLKNVVRIIKCEQVILPASIPRLIVLSRAIQCKETKIA
;
A
#
# COMPACT_ATOMS: atom_id res chain seq x y z
N MET A 1 -5.85 9.41 -13.56
CA MET A 1 -4.90 10.37 -14.13
C MET A 1 -4.99 11.65 -13.30
N PHE A 2 -3.97 11.97 -12.49
CA PHE A 2 -3.98 13.12 -11.58
C PHE A 2 -3.34 14.33 -12.26
N ILE A 3 -4.08 15.04 -13.10
CA ILE A 3 -3.61 16.34 -13.60
C ILE A 3 -4.03 17.39 -12.56
N VAL A 4 -3.10 17.78 -11.70
CA VAL A 4 -3.27 18.96 -10.85
C VAL A 4 -2.93 20.18 -11.72
N LYS A 5 -3.87 20.62 -12.58
CA LYS A 5 -3.83 21.97 -13.15
C LYS A 5 -4.20 22.96 -12.05
N LYS A 6 -3.29 23.17 -11.11
CA LYS A 6 -3.34 24.29 -10.18
C LYS A 6 -2.25 25.24 -10.64
N ASP A 7 -2.59 26.52 -10.76
CA ASP A 7 -1.58 27.55 -10.91
C ASP A 7 -0.78 27.55 -9.60
N LEU A 8 0.39 26.90 -9.63
CA LEU A 8 1.26 26.70 -8.47
C LEU A 8 2.21 27.88 -8.27
N GLY A 9 1.98 28.98 -9.01
CA GLY A 9 2.78 30.20 -8.96
C GLY A 9 4.13 30.04 -9.63
N GLU A 10 5.10 30.82 -9.15
CA GLU A 10 6.48 30.82 -9.67
C GLU A 10 7.14 29.44 -9.55
N LYS A 11 7.92 29.10 -10.58
CA LYS A 11 8.66 27.85 -10.70
C LYS A 11 10.17 28.13 -10.72
N LYS A 12 10.96 27.22 -10.14
CA LYS A 12 12.42 27.26 -10.16
C LYS A 12 13.02 25.88 -10.41
N ASP A 13 14.28 25.87 -10.82
CA ASP A 13 15.10 24.67 -10.80
C ASP A 13 15.65 24.49 -9.38
N ILE A 14 15.54 23.27 -8.86
CA ILE A 14 16.00 22.93 -7.51
C ILE A 14 17.04 21.83 -7.58
N THR A 15 17.98 21.85 -6.64
CA THR A 15 18.92 20.74 -6.46
C THR A 15 18.63 20.07 -5.12
N ILE A 16 18.49 18.75 -5.15
CA ILE A 16 18.34 17.93 -3.95
C ILE A 16 19.52 16.97 -3.91
N ARG A 17 20.26 17.00 -2.80
CA ARG A 17 21.49 16.23 -2.60
C ARG A 17 21.22 14.96 -1.81
N GLY A 18 21.97 13.90 -2.10
CA GLY A 18 21.90 12.65 -1.35
C GLY A 18 20.55 11.94 -1.46
N ILE A 19 19.98 11.84 -2.65
CA ILE A 19 18.76 11.06 -2.88
C ILE A 19 19.12 9.61 -3.18
N ASN A 20 18.29 8.67 -2.71
CA ASN A 20 18.37 7.28 -3.12
C ASN A 20 18.19 7.16 -4.63
N LYS A 21 19.26 6.74 -5.30
CA LYS A 21 19.38 6.67 -6.75
C LYS A 21 18.30 5.76 -7.37
N GLU A 22 18.11 4.57 -6.84
CA GLU A 22 17.15 3.58 -7.35
C GLU A 22 15.71 4.12 -7.28
N LEU A 23 15.32 4.72 -6.14
CA LEU A 23 13.99 5.30 -5.99
C LEU A 23 13.75 6.48 -6.92
N TYR A 24 14.76 7.30 -7.16
CA TYR A 24 14.63 8.40 -8.12
C TYR A 24 14.52 7.90 -9.56
N GLU A 25 15.28 6.87 -9.93
CA GLU A 25 15.17 6.24 -11.24
C GLU A 25 13.76 5.67 -11.46
N GLU A 26 13.22 4.92 -10.51
CA GLU A 26 11.82 4.44 -10.54
C GLU A 26 10.82 5.61 -10.68
N PHE A 27 11.00 6.67 -9.90
CA PHE A 27 10.16 7.87 -9.96
C PHE A 27 10.18 8.52 -11.35
N THR A 28 11.35 8.68 -11.97
CA THR A 28 11.45 9.29 -13.30
C THR A 28 10.83 8.43 -14.40
N VAL A 29 11.00 7.11 -14.32
CA VAL A 29 10.33 6.16 -15.23
C VAL A 29 8.81 6.28 -15.08
N HIS A 30 8.31 6.33 -13.84
CA HIS A 30 6.90 6.50 -13.57
C HIS A 30 6.36 7.85 -14.09
N ALA A 31 7.07 8.96 -13.82
CA ALA A 31 6.68 10.28 -14.33
C ALA A 31 6.59 10.29 -15.86
N LYS A 32 7.59 9.74 -16.55
CA LYS A 32 7.62 9.64 -18.00
C LYS A 32 6.48 8.78 -18.55
N LYS A 33 6.20 7.64 -17.92
CA LYS A 33 5.08 6.75 -18.28
C LYS A 33 3.73 7.49 -18.27
N HIS A 34 3.57 8.47 -17.39
CA HIS A 34 2.34 9.27 -17.27
C HIS A 34 2.41 10.63 -17.99
N GLY A 35 3.44 10.86 -18.81
CA GLY A 35 3.60 12.09 -19.58
C GLY A 35 3.89 13.34 -18.74
N LEU A 36 4.45 13.16 -17.54
CA LEU A 36 4.79 14.25 -16.62
C LEU A 36 6.29 14.57 -16.68
N SER A 37 6.63 15.84 -16.51
CA SER A 37 8.00 16.24 -16.19
C SER A 37 8.35 15.81 -14.76
N ALA A 38 9.64 15.70 -14.44
CA ALA A 38 10.08 15.41 -13.07
C ALA A 38 9.62 16.48 -12.07
N GLY A 39 9.54 17.76 -12.49
CA GLY A 39 9.04 18.86 -11.66
C GLY A 39 7.54 18.74 -11.36
N ASP A 40 6.73 18.47 -12.38
CA ASP A 40 5.28 18.32 -12.17
C ASP A 40 4.95 17.07 -11.34
N ALA A 41 5.71 15.98 -11.56
CA ALA A 41 5.59 14.78 -10.74
C ALA A 41 6.03 15.02 -9.29
N PHE A 42 7.12 15.77 -9.07
CA PHE A 42 7.56 16.18 -7.74
C PHE A 42 6.45 16.97 -7.03
N ASP A 43 5.92 18.01 -7.66
CA ASP A 43 4.85 18.84 -7.11
C ASP A 43 3.62 17.99 -6.75
N GLY A 44 3.22 17.08 -7.65
CA GLY A 44 2.13 16.15 -7.42
C GLY A 44 2.34 15.27 -6.18
N ILE A 45 3.54 14.69 -6.03
CA ILE A 45 3.87 13.85 -4.88
C ILE A 45 3.90 14.65 -3.58
N ILE A 46 4.48 15.85 -3.58
CA ILE A 46 4.51 16.72 -2.39
C ILE A 46 3.10 17.11 -1.96
N ILE A 47 2.19 17.39 -2.91
CA ILE A 47 0.78 17.66 -2.60
C ILE A 47 0.12 16.41 -1.96
N VAL A 48 0.38 15.23 -2.50
CA VAL A 48 -0.18 13.96 -1.99
C VAL A 48 0.34 13.65 -0.58
N ASP A 49 1.63 13.89 -0.32
CA ASP A 49 2.23 13.72 1.02
C ASP A 49 1.60 14.66 2.06
N LYS A 50 1.32 15.91 1.67
CA LYS A 50 0.73 16.94 2.54
C LYS A 50 -0.73 16.69 2.91
N GLN A 51 -1.55 16.09 2.04
CA GLN A 51 -2.99 16.03 2.29
C GLN A 51 -3.43 14.82 3.13
N PRO A 52 -4.26 15.02 4.18
CA PRO A 52 -5.17 13.98 4.65
C PRO A 52 -6.31 13.77 3.63
N TRP A 53 -5.99 13.16 2.47
CA TRP A 53 -6.85 12.34 1.59
C TRP A 53 -8.27 12.83 1.21
N ARG A 54 -8.67 14.11 1.36
CA ARG A 54 -10.12 14.44 1.21
C ARG A 54 -10.57 15.56 0.26
N LYS A 55 -9.74 16.44 -0.31
CA LYS A 55 -10.33 17.57 -1.09
C LYS A 55 -10.05 17.62 -2.59
N HIS A 56 -8.94 17.10 -3.13
CA HIS A 56 -8.62 17.33 -4.55
C HIS A 56 -8.68 16.11 -5.48
N ILE A 57 -8.77 14.90 -4.94
CA ILE A 57 -8.93 13.68 -5.75
C ILE A 57 -10.40 13.43 -6.16
N ARG A 58 -11.37 14.22 -5.70
CA ARG A 58 -12.79 14.02 -6.07
C ARG A 58 -13.08 14.21 -7.56
N ARG A 59 -12.25 14.95 -8.30
CA ARG A 59 -12.50 15.23 -9.73
C ARG A 59 -11.86 14.23 -10.70
N HIS A 60 -10.91 13.41 -10.25
CA HIS A 60 -10.19 12.45 -11.10
C HIS A 60 -9.98 11.09 -10.42
N ARG A 61 -10.93 10.69 -9.55
CA ARG A 61 -10.95 9.32 -9.02
C ARG A 61 -11.01 8.35 -10.21
N PRO A 62 -10.17 7.31 -10.25
CA PRO A 62 -10.51 6.11 -10.99
C PRO A 62 -11.94 5.66 -10.62
N PRO A 63 -12.66 4.95 -11.49
CA PRO A 63 -13.94 4.34 -11.12
C PRO A 63 -13.80 3.63 -9.77
N HIS A 64 -14.81 3.76 -8.92
CA HIS A 64 -14.76 3.22 -7.57
C HIS A 64 -14.61 1.70 -7.65
N PHE A 65 -13.43 1.19 -7.31
CA PHE A 65 -13.22 -0.24 -7.09
C PHE A 65 -13.94 -0.65 -5.79
N GLY A 66 -15.25 -0.90 -5.90
CA GLY A 66 -16.15 -1.31 -4.83
C GLY A 66 -16.84 -0.16 -4.07
N LYS A 67 -17.69 -0.54 -3.11
CA LYS A 67 -18.50 0.38 -2.31
C LYS A 67 -17.64 1.31 -1.44
N ALA A 68 -18.05 2.57 -1.33
CA ALA A 68 -17.33 3.54 -0.51
C ALA A 68 -17.44 3.15 0.97
N PRO A 69 -16.33 3.01 1.72
CA PRO A 69 -16.40 2.60 3.10
C PRO A 69 -16.88 3.73 4.02
N GLU A 70 -17.70 3.38 4.99
CA GLU A 70 -18.02 4.24 6.13
C GLU A 70 -16.75 4.47 6.96
N THR A 71 -16.45 5.74 7.24
CA THR A 71 -15.18 6.11 7.87
C THR A 71 -15.39 6.51 9.33
N ILE A 72 -14.79 5.75 10.25
CA ILE A 72 -14.73 6.07 11.68
C ILE A 72 -13.32 6.55 12.02
N ARG A 73 -13.19 7.72 12.66
CA ARG A 73 -11.89 8.37 12.83
C ARG A 73 -11.81 9.37 13.96
N ASP A 74 -10.57 9.71 14.32
CA ASP A 74 -10.21 10.80 15.23
C ASP A 74 -10.85 10.61 16.63
N LEU A 75 -10.76 9.38 17.16
CA LEU A 75 -11.30 8.98 18.48
C LEU A 75 -10.18 8.56 19.42
N GLU A 76 -10.36 8.79 20.71
CA GLU A 76 -9.44 8.27 21.72
C GLU A 76 -9.57 6.75 21.84
N LYS A 77 -10.80 6.25 21.96
CA LYS A 77 -11.07 4.83 22.17
C LYS A 77 -12.31 4.38 21.42
N LEU A 78 -12.24 3.16 20.87
CA LEU A 78 -13.37 2.49 20.23
C LEU A 78 -13.31 0.99 20.52
N VAL A 79 -14.42 0.44 21.01
CA VAL A 79 -14.65 -1.00 21.12
C VAL A 79 -15.67 -1.39 20.07
N VAL A 80 -15.41 -2.47 19.33
CA VAL A 80 -16.24 -2.92 18.21
C VAL A 80 -16.62 -4.38 18.42
N SER A 81 -17.93 -4.63 18.54
CA SER A 81 -18.54 -5.96 18.59
C SER A 81 -18.89 -6.47 17.19
N LYS A 82 -19.24 -7.75 17.06
CA LYS A 82 -19.78 -8.29 15.80
C LYS A 82 -21.11 -7.64 15.45
N LYS A 83 -21.93 -7.35 16.46
CA LYS A 83 -23.23 -6.68 16.28
C LYS A 83 -23.06 -5.32 15.62
N ASP A 84 -22.06 -4.54 16.02
CA ASP A 84 -21.80 -3.20 15.46
C ASP A 84 -21.48 -3.26 13.96
N LEU A 85 -20.70 -4.27 13.54
CA LEU A 85 -20.33 -4.46 12.14
C LEU A 85 -21.49 -4.95 11.27
N VAL A 86 -22.31 -5.87 11.79
CA VAL A 86 -23.39 -6.51 11.02
C VAL A 86 -24.65 -5.64 10.95
N THR A 87 -24.97 -4.89 12.01
CA THR A 87 -26.19 -4.05 12.07
C THR A 87 -26.17 -2.93 11.03
N ALA A 88 -25.00 -2.52 10.57
CA ALA A 88 -24.86 -1.51 9.53
C ALA A 88 -25.24 -2.00 8.11
N GLY A 89 -25.55 -3.29 7.96
CA GLY A 89 -25.98 -3.90 6.70
C GLY A 89 -24.91 -4.77 6.07
N GLU A 90 -25.35 -5.77 5.30
CA GLU A 90 -24.46 -6.78 4.69
C GLU A 90 -23.42 -6.19 3.72
N GLU A 91 -23.76 -5.05 3.12
CA GLU A 91 -22.98 -4.40 2.09
C GLU A 91 -22.09 -3.28 2.63
N THR A 92 -22.22 -2.96 3.93
CA THR A 92 -21.49 -1.87 4.56
C THR A 92 -20.10 -2.33 4.98
N VAL A 93 -19.10 -1.56 4.56
CA VAL A 93 -17.68 -1.79 4.89
C VAL A 93 -17.11 -0.57 5.59
N PHE A 94 -16.25 -0.80 6.58
CA PHE A 94 -15.72 0.23 7.46
C PHE A 94 -14.24 0.50 7.18
N LEU A 95 -13.87 1.77 7.34
CA LEU A 95 -12.50 2.24 7.41
C LEU A 95 -12.28 2.90 8.77
N PHE A 96 -11.37 2.34 9.56
CA PHE A 96 -10.95 2.88 10.84
C PHE A 96 -9.66 3.68 10.67
N SER A 97 -9.60 4.90 11.20
CA SER A 97 -8.47 5.78 10.98
C SER A 97 -8.17 6.69 12.17
N LYS A 98 -6.93 6.71 12.67
CA LYS A 98 -6.53 7.61 13.78
C LYS A 98 -7.40 7.39 15.03
N ILE A 99 -7.43 6.16 15.52
CA ILE A 99 -8.09 5.80 16.77
C ILE A 99 -6.99 5.37 17.74
N ASN A 100 -6.84 6.05 18.87
CA ASN A 100 -5.71 5.77 19.77
C ASN A 100 -5.79 4.36 20.36
N GLU A 101 -6.98 3.88 20.73
CA GLU A 101 -7.25 2.51 21.15
C GLU A 101 -8.43 1.91 20.37
N LEU A 102 -8.18 0.97 19.46
CA LEU A 102 -9.21 0.23 18.73
C LEU A 102 -9.23 -1.24 19.16
N THR A 103 -10.30 -1.67 19.81
CA THR A 103 -10.44 -3.06 20.29
C THR A 103 -11.59 -3.76 19.60
N PHE A 104 -11.32 -4.89 18.96
CA PHE A 104 -12.37 -5.81 18.48
C PHE A 104 -12.65 -6.87 19.54
N GLU A 105 -13.93 -7.03 19.88
CA GLU A 105 -14.38 -7.96 20.90
C GLU A 105 -14.18 -9.44 20.50
N LYS A 106 -14.40 -10.36 21.45
CA LYS A 106 -14.16 -11.80 21.26
C LYS A 106 -15.12 -12.45 20.26
N ASP A 107 -16.29 -11.86 20.07
CA ASP A 107 -17.33 -12.31 19.15
C ASP A 107 -17.02 -11.94 17.69
N VAL A 108 -16.07 -11.03 17.45
CA VAL A 108 -15.62 -10.66 16.11
C VAL A 108 -14.69 -11.74 15.55
N ASP A 109 -15.20 -12.48 14.56
CA ASP A 109 -14.45 -13.50 13.84
C ASP A 109 -13.78 -12.98 12.55
N ALA A 110 -12.91 -13.81 11.96
CA ALA A 110 -12.13 -13.44 10.80
C ALA A 110 -12.99 -13.17 9.55
N THR A 111 -14.05 -13.96 9.35
CA THR A 111 -15.00 -13.80 8.24
C THR A 111 -15.72 -12.46 8.34
N THR A 112 -16.13 -12.07 9.55
CA THR A 112 -16.76 -10.78 9.84
C THR A 112 -15.80 -9.63 9.51
N LEU A 113 -14.52 -9.73 9.89
CA LEU A 113 -13.52 -8.72 9.56
C LEU A 113 -13.27 -8.61 8.05
N VAL A 114 -13.13 -9.74 7.35
CA VAL A 114 -12.92 -9.76 5.90
C VAL A 114 -14.09 -9.12 5.16
N LYS A 115 -15.33 -9.40 5.60
CA LYS A 115 -16.56 -8.87 5.00
C LYS A 115 -16.76 -7.39 5.30
N HIS A 116 -16.61 -6.97 6.55
CA HIS A 116 -17.03 -5.62 7.00
C HIS A 116 -15.89 -4.64 7.24
N VAL A 117 -14.62 -5.07 7.27
CA VAL A 117 -13.49 -4.16 7.53
C VAL A 117 -12.63 -4.03 6.27
N LYS A 118 -12.69 -2.84 5.67
CA LYS A 118 -11.89 -2.52 4.48
C LYS A 118 -10.44 -2.24 4.86
N LEU A 119 -10.23 -1.39 5.88
CA LEU A 119 -8.91 -0.90 6.25
C LEU A 119 -8.89 -0.31 7.66
N ILE A 120 -7.81 -0.58 8.39
CA ILE A 120 -7.45 0.05 9.66
C ILE A 120 -6.13 0.78 9.43
N ARG A 121 -6.07 2.08 9.75
CA ARG A 121 -4.85 2.87 9.57
C ARG A 121 -4.60 3.80 10.73
N ARG A 122 -3.34 3.89 11.19
CA ARG A 122 -2.95 4.76 12.31
C ARG A 122 -3.81 4.49 13.56
N CYS A 123 -4.03 3.22 13.89
CA CYS A 123 -4.74 2.84 15.11
C CYS A 123 -3.89 1.88 15.93
N ASN A 124 -3.90 1.99 17.26
CA ASN A 124 -3.39 0.91 18.12
C ASN A 124 -4.49 -0.15 18.23
N THR A 125 -4.32 -1.26 17.53
CA THR A 125 -5.42 -2.23 17.32
C THR A 125 -5.20 -3.51 18.09
N THR A 126 -6.19 -3.90 18.89
CA THR A 126 -6.22 -5.14 19.65
C THR A 126 -7.39 -6.01 19.18
N PHE A 127 -7.14 -7.30 19.00
CA PHE A 127 -8.19 -8.29 18.71
C PHE A 127 -8.28 -9.24 19.90
N LEU A 128 -9.43 -9.28 20.57
CA LEU A 128 -9.64 -10.21 21.69
C LEU A 128 -9.92 -11.64 21.21
N GLY A 129 -10.40 -11.81 19.98
CA GLY A 129 -10.60 -13.10 19.31
C GLY A 129 -9.35 -13.64 18.60
N LYS A 130 -9.40 -14.93 18.23
CA LYS A 130 -8.36 -15.59 17.42
C LYS A 130 -8.54 -15.22 15.95
N ILE A 131 -7.83 -14.18 15.50
CA ILE A 131 -7.83 -13.76 14.09
C ILE A 131 -6.55 -14.26 13.39
N PRO A 132 -6.65 -14.91 12.21
CA PRO A 132 -5.50 -15.33 11.42
C PRO A 132 -4.55 -14.18 11.11
N LYS A 133 -3.24 -14.47 11.06
CA LYS A 133 -2.19 -13.47 10.79
C LYS A 133 -2.45 -12.76 9.45
N LEU A 134 -2.84 -13.50 8.42
CA LEU A 134 -3.09 -12.96 7.08
C LEU A 134 -4.16 -11.86 7.09
N VAL A 135 -5.28 -12.11 7.77
CA VAL A 135 -6.39 -11.14 7.88
C VAL A 135 -5.93 -9.88 8.60
N LYS A 136 -5.23 -10.01 9.74
CA LYS A 136 -4.67 -8.86 10.48
C LYS A 136 -3.77 -8.01 9.60
N LEU A 137 -2.84 -8.64 8.89
CA LEU A 137 -1.88 -7.95 8.02
C LEU A 137 -2.56 -7.26 6.82
N GLY A 138 -3.63 -7.86 6.31
CA GLY A 138 -4.34 -7.34 5.16
C GLY A 138 -5.23 -6.13 5.47
N ILE A 139 -5.87 -6.13 6.64
CA ILE A 139 -6.73 -5.01 7.05
C ILE A 139 -5.94 -3.90 7.74
N ILE A 140 -4.83 -4.20 8.42
CA ILE A 140 -3.99 -3.17 9.07
C ILE A 140 -2.98 -2.60 8.07
N ARG A 141 -3.09 -1.30 7.80
CA ARG A 141 -2.17 -0.60 6.90
C ARG A 141 -0.81 -0.38 7.57
N LYS A 142 0.13 -1.28 7.29
CA LYS A 142 1.56 -1.04 7.49
C LYS A 142 2.10 0.01 6.51
N ARG A 143 3.03 0.84 6.97
CA ARG A 143 3.86 1.71 6.14
C ARG A 143 5.20 1.02 5.91
N LYS A 144 5.77 1.18 4.72
CA LYS A 144 7.12 0.71 4.44
C LYS A 144 8.06 1.44 5.38
N LYS A 145 8.84 0.69 6.17
CA LYS A 145 9.97 1.29 6.88
C LYS A 145 11.03 1.59 5.83
N TYR A 146 11.40 2.86 5.71
CA TYR A 146 12.45 3.29 4.82
C TYR A 146 13.70 3.59 5.63
N SER A 147 14.80 2.91 5.28
CA SER A 147 16.13 3.23 5.78
C SER A 147 16.89 3.93 4.66
N HIS A 148 17.40 5.12 4.93
CA HIS A 148 18.16 5.86 3.93
C HIS A 148 19.55 5.22 3.77
N PRO A 149 20.01 4.93 2.53
CA PRO A 149 21.33 4.38 2.32
C PRO A 149 22.41 5.30 2.87
N THR A 150 23.42 4.72 3.53
CA THR A 150 24.61 5.46 3.99
C THR A 150 25.75 5.38 2.99
N ASN A 151 25.71 4.43 2.05
CA ASN A 151 26.76 4.27 1.04
C ASN A 151 26.57 5.24 -0.13
N LYS A 152 27.62 6.01 -0.45
CA LYS A 152 27.57 7.05 -1.48
C LYS A 152 27.19 6.53 -2.87
N GLU A 153 27.50 5.27 -3.19
CA GLU A 153 27.18 4.66 -4.50
C GLU A 153 25.67 4.55 -4.77
N ARG A 154 24.86 4.45 -3.71
CA ARG A 154 23.39 4.41 -3.81
C ARG A 154 22.74 5.78 -3.66
N LEU A 155 23.55 6.82 -3.48
CA LEU A 155 23.09 8.20 -3.37
C LEU A 155 23.47 8.99 -4.61
N LYS A 156 22.64 9.97 -4.96
CA LYS A 156 22.91 10.88 -6.08
C LYS A 156 22.35 12.26 -5.80
N ASP A 157 23.08 13.27 -6.28
CA ASP A 157 22.60 14.65 -6.34
C ASP A 157 21.88 14.87 -7.66
N ILE A 158 20.70 15.46 -7.59
CA ILE A 158 19.86 15.68 -8.77
C ILE A 158 19.40 17.13 -8.83
N THR A 159 19.18 17.61 -10.05
CA THR A 159 18.48 18.86 -10.30
C THR A 159 17.12 18.54 -10.91
N ILE A 160 16.05 19.00 -10.25
CA ILE A 160 14.68 18.88 -10.74
C ILE A 160 14.25 20.26 -11.25
N ARG A 161 13.88 20.31 -12.53
CA ARG A 161 13.48 21.56 -13.18
C ARG A 161 12.00 21.85 -12.99
N ASN A 162 11.62 23.13 -13.09
CA ASN A 162 10.22 23.59 -13.12
C ASN A 162 9.37 23.17 -11.91
N VAL A 163 9.96 23.22 -10.71
CA VAL A 163 9.28 22.90 -9.44
C VAL A 163 8.65 24.17 -8.86
N SER A 164 7.44 24.05 -8.31
CA SER A 164 6.80 25.15 -7.57
C SER A 164 7.65 25.61 -6.38
N ILE A 165 7.99 26.89 -6.34
CA ILE A 165 8.78 27.49 -5.25
C ILE A 165 8.11 27.23 -3.90
N LYS A 166 6.81 27.50 -3.82
CA LYS A 166 6.02 27.30 -2.61
C LYS A 166 6.04 25.86 -2.12
N LEU A 167 5.83 24.88 -3.01
CA LEU A 167 5.80 23.47 -2.61
C LEU A 167 7.17 22.99 -2.13
N TYR A 168 8.24 23.46 -2.78
CA TYR A 168 9.62 23.16 -2.40
C TYR A 168 9.99 23.75 -1.04
N ASP A 169 9.65 25.01 -0.78
CA ASP A 169 9.97 25.67 0.49
C ASP A 169 9.24 24.98 1.65
N GLU A 170 7.96 24.62 1.46
CA GLU A 170 7.20 23.80 2.41
C GLU A 170 7.82 22.39 2.59
N PHE A 171 8.31 21.78 1.51
CA PHE A 171 9.01 20.49 1.57
C PHE A 171 10.30 20.58 2.40
N ILE A 172 11.09 21.66 2.25
CA ILE A 172 12.28 21.93 3.07
C ILE A 172 11.89 22.09 4.54
N SER A 173 10.84 22.87 4.84
CA SER A 173 10.37 23.06 6.22
C SER A 173 10.03 21.71 6.86
N ASN A 174 9.25 20.88 6.17
CA ASN A 174 8.88 19.55 6.66
C ASN A 174 10.09 18.61 6.85
N ALA A 175 11.12 18.71 6.00
CA ALA A 175 12.35 17.94 6.17
C ALA A 175 13.07 18.36 7.47
N LYS A 176 13.20 19.67 7.70
CA LYS A 176 13.81 20.25 8.91
C LYS A 176 13.04 19.86 10.17
N ASP A 177 11.73 19.98 10.17
CA ASP A 177 10.86 19.63 11.31
C ASP A 177 11.00 18.14 11.70
N LYS A 178 11.37 17.29 10.74
CA LYS A 178 11.62 15.85 10.93
C LYS A 178 13.08 15.52 11.24
N GLY A 179 13.97 16.51 11.29
CA GLY A 179 15.41 16.31 11.49
C GLY A 179 16.08 15.54 10.35
N LYS A 180 15.58 15.66 9.12
CA LYS A 180 16.10 14.94 7.94
C LYS A 180 16.69 15.90 6.92
N THR A 181 17.68 15.43 6.17
CA THR A 181 18.12 16.13 4.96
C THR A 181 17.03 16.10 3.89
N THR A 182 17.09 17.01 2.92
CA THR A 182 16.14 17.03 1.80
C THR A 182 16.23 15.74 0.96
N GLY A 183 17.43 15.19 0.74
CA GLY A 183 17.59 13.93 0.04
C GLY A 183 16.98 12.73 0.77
N GLU A 184 17.21 12.64 2.07
CA GLU A 184 16.61 11.62 2.93
C GLU A 184 15.09 11.71 2.92
N TYR A 185 14.55 12.91 3.15
CA TYR A 185 13.12 13.10 3.24
C TYR A 185 12.43 12.84 1.90
N PHE A 186 13.00 13.31 0.79
CA PHE A 186 12.43 13.03 -0.53
C PHE A 186 12.47 11.53 -0.85
N SER A 187 13.57 10.85 -0.55
CA SER A 187 13.69 9.41 -0.76
C SER A 187 12.65 8.63 0.05
N GLU A 188 12.37 9.04 1.29
CA GLU A 188 11.30 8.45 2.10
C GLU A 188 9.93 8.62 1.42
N ILE A 189 9.61 9.84 0.97
CA ILE A 189 8.36 10.11 0.26
C ILE A 189 8.24 9.25 -1.00
N LEU A 190 9.32 9.15 -1.80
CA LEU A 190 9.35 8.31 -3.00
C LEU A 190 9.10 6.84 -2.64
N SER A 191 9.73 6.33 -1.58
CA SER A 191 9.55 4.92 -1.16
C SER A 191 8.09 4.58 -0.84
N HIS A 192 7.33 5.50 -0.25
CA HIS A 192 5.91 5.29 0.06
C HIS A 192 5.02 5.49 -1.15
N THR A 193 5.40 6.43 -2.02
CA THR A 193 4.60 6.83 -3.17
C THR A 193 4.70 5.81 -4.30
N MET A 194 5.91 5.32 -4.60
CA MET A 194 6.10 4.27 -5.62
C MET A 194 5.36 3.00 -5.24
N ALA A 195 5.45 2.58 -3.96
CA ALA A 195 4.71 1.43 -3.48
C ALA A 195 3.19 1.60 -3.55
N PHE A 196 2.69 2.82 -3.36
CA PHE A 196 1.28 3.11 -3.56
C PHE A 196 0.89 3.00 -5.04
N PHE A 197 1.70 3.54 -5.95
CA PHE A 197 1.44 3.48 -7.38
C PHE A 197 1.44 2.05 -7.91
N ASP A 198 2.42 1.22 -7.53
CA ASP A 198 2.46 -0.18 -7.96
C ASP A 198 1.20 -0.94 -7.57
N ILE A 199 0.71 -0.74 -6.33
CA ILE A 199 -0.52 -1.36 -5.84
C ILE A 199 -1.74 -0.81 -6.61
N VAL A 200 -1.83 0.50 -6.82
CA VAL A 200 -2.98 1.11 -7.52
C VAL A 200 -3.02 0.69 -8.98
N GLU A 201 -1.88 0.68 -9.68
CA GLU A 201 -1.80 0.19 -11.05
C GLU A 201 -2.19 -1.28 -11.14
N THR A 202 -1.73 -2.10 -10.18
CA THR A 202 -2.16 -3.50 -10.08
C THR A 202 -3.67 -3.62 -9.92
N LEU A 203 -4.25 -2.87 -8.97
CA LEU A 203 -5.69 -2.86 -8.73
C LEU A 203 -6.46 -2.44 -10.00
N ALA A 204 -5.93 -1.51 -10.78
CA ALA A 204 -6.54 -1.11 -12.05
C ALA A 204 -6.56 -2.22 -13.10
N THR A 205 -5.59 -3.15 -13.09
CA THR A 205 -5.55 -4.28 -14.04
C THR A 205 -6.52 -5.41 -13.71
N ILE A 206 -6.98 -5.51 -12.45
CA ILE A 206 -7.83 -6.63 -11.98
C ILE A 206 -9.32 -6.28 -11.93
N GLY A 207 -9.69 -5.05 -12.30
CA GLY A 207 -11.08 -4.57 -12.27
C GLY A 207 -11.63 -4.42 -10.85
N ASP A 208 -12.96 -4.47 -10.70
CA ASP A 208 -13.71 -4.25 -9.44
C ASP A 208 -13.57 -5.37 -8.40
N ARG A 209 -12.60 -6.27 -8.59
CA ARG A 209 -12.37 -7.36 -7.66
C ARG A 209 -11.85 -6.85 -6.32
N ASP A 210 -12.69 -6.90 -5.28
CA ASP A 210 -12.25 -6.57 -3.93
C ASP A 210 -11.10 -7.47 -3.51
N SER A 211 -10.05 -6.85 -3.01
CA SER A 211 -8.80 -7.52 -2.67
C SER A 211 -8.27 -7.04 -1.33
N LEU A 212 -7.77 -7.99 -0.57
CA LEU A 212 -6.98 -7.78 0.63
C LEU A 212 -5.51 -7.62 0.21
N VAL A 213 -4.83 -6.58 0.71
CA VAL A 213 -3.43 -6.29 0.35
C VAL A 213 -2.53 -6.49 1.56
N VAL A 214 -1.69 -7.52 1.53
CA VAL A 214 -0.68 -7.82 2.55
C VAL A 214 0.68 -7.35 2.05
N ARG A 215 1.46 -6.67 2.90
CA ARG A 215 2.69 -6.00 2.49
C ARG A 215 3.73 -5.85 3.58
N TYR A 216 5.01 -5.77 3.17
CA TYR A 216 6.17 -5.46 4.02
C TYR A 216 6.41 -6.46 5.14
N GLU A 217 6.26 -7.75 4.83
CA GLU A 217 6.67 -8.84 5.71
C GLU A 217 8.02 -9.39 5.24
N GLU A 218 8.85 -9.82 6.18
CA GLU A 218 10.05 -10.58 5.84
C GLU A 218 9.65 -12.00 5.41
N GLU A 219 8.87 -12.69 6.25
CA GLU A 219 8.38 -14.04 5.94
C GLU A 219 6.88 -14.17 6.16
N LEU A 220 6.20 -14.78 5.20
CA LEU A 220 4.77 -15.06 5.25
C LEU A 220 4.48 -16.50 4.82
N PHE A 221 4.06 -17.32 5.78
CA PHE A 221 3.43 -18.60 5.52
C PHE A 221 1.92 -18.43 5.33
N ILE A 222 1.37 -19.07 4.30
CA ILE A 222 -0.06 -19.01 3.95
C ILE A 222 -0.62 -20.42 3.95
N SER A 223 -1.57 -20.68 4.85
CA SER A 223 -2.27 -21.96 4.93
C SER A 223 -3.53 -21.98 4.07
N ARG A 224 -4.06 -23.18 3.80
CA ARG A 224 -5.39 -23.35 3.19
C ARG A 224 -6.48 -22.56 3.93
N LYS A 225 -6.49 -22.64 5.26
CA LYS A 225 -7.46 -21.91 6.12
C LYS A 225 -7.38 -20.40 5.93
N ASP A 226 -6.18 -19.85 5.72
CA ASP A 226 -6.02 -18.42 5.49
C ASP A 226 -6.69 -17.97 4.18
N LEU A 227 -6.62 -18.79 3.13
CA LEU A 227 -7.27 -18.50 1.84
C LEU A 227 -8.78 -18.72 1.89
N GLU A 228 -9.24 -19.79 2.54
CA GLU A 228 -10.68 -20.11 2.68
C GLU A 228 -11.45 -18.99 3.40
N VAL A 229 -10.84 -18.40 4.44
CA VAL A 229 -11.42 -17.27 5.20
C VAL A 229 -11.63 -16.03 4.33
N LEU A 230 -10.89 -15.87 3.23
CA LEU A 230 -11.08 -14.73 2.32
C LEU A 230 -12.36 -14.83 1.49
N GLY A 231 -12.92 -16.04 1.32
CA GLY A 231 -14.09 -16.28 0.47
C GLY A 231 -13.82 -15.83 -0.97
N GLU A 232 -14.62 -14.88 -1.44
CA GLU A 232 -14.48 -14.30 -2.80
C GLU A 232 -13.42 -13.18 -2.88
N ARG A 233 -13.01 -12.62 -1.73
CA ARG A 233 -12.05 -11.53 -1.68
C ARG A 233 -10.69 -12.02 -2.15
N GLY A 234 -10.11 -11.29 -3.10
CA GLY A 234 -8.79 -11.57 -3.63
C GLY A 234 -7.68 -11.27 -2.63
N LEU A 235 -6.49 -11.81 -2.86
CA LEU A 235 -5.28 -11.57 -2.09
C LEU A 235 -4.20 -11.00 -3.00
N ILE A 236 -3.66 -9.86 -2.61
CA ILE A 236 -2.48 -9.25 -3.22
C ILE A 236 -1.37 -9.26 -2.18
N LEU A 237 -0.24 -9.85 -2.55
CA LEU A 237 0.98 -9.90 -1.76
C LEU A 237 1.98 -8.92 -2.38
N TYR A 238 2.50 -7.97 -1.60
CA TYR A 238 3.32 -6.88 -2.13
C TYR A 238 4.57 -6.63 -1.26
N ASP A 239 5.75 -6.67 -1.86
CA ASP A 239 7.03 -6.34 -1.21
C ASP A 239 7.22 -7.17 0.07
N ILE A 240 7.21 -8.49 -0.11
CA ILE A 240 7.43 -9.50 0.93
C ILE A 240 8.69 -10.28 0.56
N THR A 241 9.64 -10.44 1.48
CA THR A 241 10.92 -11.10 1.14
C THR A 241 10.69 -12.56 0.76
N LYS A 242 9.99 -13.33 1.61
CA LYS A 242 9.72 -14.75 1.40
C LYS A 242 8.25 -15.09 1.63
N ILE A 243 7.64 -15.78 0.67
CA ILE A 243 6.27 -16.30 0.77
C ILE A 243 6.32 -17.82 0.65
N GLU A 244 5.64 -18.52 1.55
CA GLU A 244 5.51 -19.97 1.52
C GLU A 244 4.04 -20.37 1.58
N PHE A 245 3.60 -21.14 0.59
CA PHE A 245 2.26 -21.71 0.53
C PHE A 245 2.26 -23.13 1.08
N ALA A 246 1.27 -23.47 1.90
CA ALA A 246 1.12 -24.80 2.46
C ALA A 246 0.91 -25.86 1.38
N LYS A 247 1.43 -27.08 1.63
CA LYS A 247 1.43 -28.22 0.70
C LYS A 247 0.04 -28.67 0.28
N ASP A 248 -0.95 -28.45 1.14
CA ASP A 248 -2.33 -28.84 0.94
C ASP A 248 -3.12 -27.83 0.09
N ILE A 249 -2.54 -26.73 -0.40
CA ILE A 249 -3.23 -25.78 -1.27
C ILE A 249 -3.29 -26.34 -2.70
N ASP A 250 -4.51 -26.47 -3.23
CA ASP A 250 -4.74 -26.87 -4.61
C ASP A 250 -4.73 -25.68 -5.58
N GLN A 251 -4.69 -26.00 -6.87
CA GLN A 251 -4.65 -25.03 -7.95
C GLN A 251 -5.87 -24.09 -7.96
N ASP A 252 -7.06 -24.62 -7.67
CA ASP A 252 -8.30 -23.86 -7.78
C ASP A 252 -8.42 -22.84 -6.65
N LEU A 253 -8.09 -23.23 -5.42
CA LEU A 253 -8.04 -22.33 -4.28
C LEU A 253 -7.00 -21.22 -4.49
N PHE A 254 -5.84 -21.56 -5.05
CA PHE A 254 -4.82 -20.57 -5.38
C PHE A 254 -5.29 -19.59 -6.46
N LEU A 255 -5.82 -20.07 -7.58
CA LEU A 255 -6.30 -19.22 -8.68
C LEU A 255 -7.49 -18.35 -8.27
N LYS A 256 -8.37 -18.92 -7.43
CA LYS A 256 -9.48 -18.20 -6.83
C LYS A 256 -8.93 -17.08 -5.98
N ASN A 257 -8.13 -17.34 -4.95
CA ASN A 257 -7.84 -16.32 -3.94
C ASN A 257 -6.60 -15.47 -4.24
N VAL A 258 -5.54 -16.01 -4.84
CA VAL A 258 -4.28 -15.28 -5.07
C VAL A 258 -4.34 -14.49 -6.38
N VAL A 259 -4.54 -13.18 -6.25
CA VAL A 259 -4.70 -12.28 -7.39
C VAL A 259 -3.35 -11.90 -7.99
N ARG A 260 -2.41 -11.45 -7.15
CA ARG A 260 -1.07 -11.02 -7.55
C ARG A 260 -0.05 -11.18 -6.43
N ILE A 261 1.20 -11.45 -6.81
CA ILE A 261 2.40 -11.45 -5.97
C ILE A 261 3.38 -10.47 -6.60
N ILE A 262 3.81 -9.43 -5.90
CA ILE A 262 4.55 -8.31 -6.48
C ILE A 262 5.79 -8.02 -5.64
N LYS A 263 6.94 -7.82 -6.30
CA LYS A 263 8.22 -7.45 -5.66
C LYS A 263 8.61 -8.41 -4.53
N CYS A 264 8.47 -9.72 -4.76
CA CYS A 264 8.86 -10.74 -3.79
C CYS A 264 10.25 -11.31 -4.12
N GLU A 265 11.10 -11.56 -3.12
CA GLU A 265 12.39 -12.18 -3.41
C GLU A 265 12.24 -13.68 -3.68
N GLN A 266 11.46 -14.39 -2.88
CA GLN A 266 11.29 -15.83 -3.00
C GLN A 266 9.84 -16.26 -2.75
N VAL A 267 9.29 -17.01 -3.70
CA VAL A 267 7.98 -17.66 -3.57
C VAL A 267 8.15 -19.18 -3.57
N ILE A 268 7.77 -19.84 -2.47
CA ILE A 268 7.82 -21.29 -2.27
C ILE A 268 6.41 -21.86 -2.48
N LEU A 269 6.31 -22.83 -3.37
CA LEU A 269 5.06 -23.34 -3.91
C LEU A 269 4.82 -24.80 -3.54
N PRO A 270 3.57 -25.20 -3.31
CA PRO A 270 3.24 -26.61 -3.20
C PRO A 270 3.43 -27.30 -4.55
N ALA A 271 3.91 -28.55 -4.53
CA ALA A 271 4.12 -29.36 -5.73
C ALA A 271 2.83 -29.61 -6.55
N SER A 272 1.67 -29.45 -5.92
CA SER A 272 0.35 -29.56 -6.54
C SER A 272 0.04 -28.44 -7.54
N ILE A 273 0.76 -27.31 -7.51
CA ILE A 273 0.46 -26.15 -8.36
C ILE A 273 1.51 -26.02 -9.47
N PRO A 274 1.11 -26.09 -10.75
CA PRO A 274 2.00 -25.86 -11.88
C PRO A 274 2.72 -24.50 -11.77
N ARG A 275 4.04 -24.49 -11.96
CA ARG A 275 4.88 -23.29 -11.85
C ARG A 275 4.40 -22.13 -12.74
N LEU A 276 3.91 -22.42 -13.95
CA LEU A 276 3.40 -21.41 -14.88
C LEU A 276 2.18 -20.65 -14.32
N ILE A 277 1.32 -21.33 -13.55
CA ILE A 277 0.15 -20.69 -12.93
C ILE A 277 0.60 -19.64 -11.92
N VAL A 278 1.63 -19.94 -11.13
CA VAL A 278 2.16 -18.98 -10.16
C VAL A 278 2.87 -17.84 -10.87
N LEU A 279 3.69 -18.14 -11.88
CA LEU A 279 4.38 -17.11 -12.66
C LEU A 279 3.38 -16.15 -13.34
N SER A 280 2.19 -16.61 -13.72
CA SER A 280 1.12 -15.73 -14.23
C SER A 280 0.60 -14.71 -13.20
N ARG A 281 0.85 -14.95 -11.91
CA ARG A 281 0.46 -14.08 -10.78
C ARG A 281 1.63 -13.29 -10.20
N ALA A 282 2.86 -13.72 -10.45
CA ALA A 282 4.09 -13.13 -9.92
C ALA A 282 4.66 -12.05 -10.84
N ILE A 283 4.86 -10.84 -10.30
CA ILE A 283 5.40 -9.69 -11.03
C ILE A 283 6.63 -9.18 -10.27
N GLN A 284 7.74 -8.99 -10.99
CA GLN A 284 9.02 -8.52 -10.40
C GLN A 284 9.48 -9.38 -9.21
N CYS A 285 9.25 -10.70 -9.28
CA CYS A 285 9.73 -11.64 -8.27
C CYS A 285 11.10 -12.19 -8.67
N LYS A 286 12.05 -12.31 -7.74
CA LYS A 286 13.40 -12.77 -8.06
C LYS A 286 13.47 -14.28 -8.28
N GLU A 287 12.81 -15.06 -7.43
CA GLU A 287 12.90 -16.52 -7.43
C GLU A 287 11.56 -17.21 -7.12
N THR A 288 11.30 -18.35 -7.77
CA THR A 288 10.19 -19.27 -7.45
C THR A 288 10.71 -20.69 -7.25
N LYS A 289 10.39 -21.32 -6.12
CA LYS A 289 10.77 -22.70 -5.79
C LYS A 289 9.55 -23.58 -5.60
N ILE A 290 9.72 -24.88 -5.81
CA ILE A 290 8.74 -25.91 -5.48
C ILE A 290 9.21 -26.58 -4.17
N ALA A 291 8.27 -26.79 -3.24
CA ALA A 291 8.48 -27.38 -1.90
C ALA A 291 8.35 -28.91 -1.87
#